data_AF-A0A8J4D6A5-F1
#
_entry.id   AF-A0A8J4D6A5-F1
#
_cell.length_a   1.000
_cell.length_b   1.000
_cell.length_c   1.000
_cell.angle_alpha   90.00
_cell.angle_beta   90.00
_cell.angle_gamma   90.00
#
_symmetry.space_group_name_H-M   'P 1'
#
loop_
_entity.id
_entity.type
_entity.pdbx_description
1 polymer ?
#
loop_
_entity_poly.entity_id
_entity_poly.type
_entity_poly.pdbx_seq_one_letter_code
_entity_poly.pdbx_strand_id
1 'polypeptide(L)'
;MASPASSATVETSCDTLQAALDVFNGPNSTRMPEGGRQRLNDLAEKHKQAAARAVLLVSGGGSSSSSSRGGVGSAVVRPEELRGIISSLEQSAVALVSYCHGFTACAGPSLKQSLKQLCTAVIKPTQELVEQLLRNGGTEGPRKAFGLVWGGCDELVRGPLDNKACLFRQLADVMQAIKGAKKELDELCEASRQELGIDARAETATAAHGSCNGNGIHNGIGGTGVAVTAAAVAEGVAAQAEYLLARGG
;
A
#
# COMPACT_ATOMS: atom_id res chain seq x y z
N MET A 1 31.24 -7.19 -17.81
CA MET A 1 30.96 -8.62 -17.49
C MET A 1 30.77 -8.71 -15.98
N ALA A 2 29.55 -8.99 -15.52
CA ALA A 2 29.28 -9.19 -14.09
C ALA A 2 29.97 -10.49 -13.62
N SER A 3 30.55 -10.49 -12.42
CA SER A 3 31.21 -11.67 -11.86
C SER A 3 30.15 -12.70 -11.43
N PRO A 4 30.28 -14.00 -11.76
CA PRO A 4 29.26 -15.00 -11.43
C PRO A 4 28.95 -15.09 -9.92
N ALA A 5 29.91 -14.71 -9.05
CA ALA A 5 29.71 -14.67 -7.61
C ALA A 5 28.66 -13.65 -7.13
N SER A 6 28.44 -12.56 -7.88
CA SER A 6 27.44 -11.56 -7.49
C SER A 6 26.01 -12.06 -7.73
N SER A 7 25.77 -12.86 -8.79
CA SER A 7 24.45 -13.39 -9.12
C SER A 7 23.91 -14.32 -8.02
N ALA A 8 24.73 -15.28 -7.57
CA ALA A 8 24.33 -16.23 -6.53
C ALA A 8 23.99 -15.53 -5.20
N THR A 9 24.67 -14.43 -4.88
CA THR A 9 24.40 -13.66 -3.66
C THR A 9 23.06 -12.94 -3.75
N VAL A 10 22.72 -12.34 -4.91
CA VAL A 10 21.41 -11.70 -5.15
C VAL A 10 20.28 -12.70 -4.95
N GLU A 11 20.37 -13.86 -5.61
CA GLU A 11 19.34 -14.90 -5.57
C GLU A 11 19.08 -15.36 -4.13
N THR A 12 20.15 -15.64 -3.37
CA THR A 12 20.03 -16.03 -1.96
C THR A 12 19.34 -14.97 -1.10
N SER A 13 19.63 -13.68 -1.37
CA SER A 13 19.05 -12.55 -0.65
C SER A 13 17.54 -12.42 -0.94
N CYS A 14 17.17 -12.50 -2.22
CA CYS A 14 15.79 -12.43 -2.67
C CYS A 14 14.98 -13.62 -2.16
N ASP A 15 15.55 -14.82 -2.16
CA ASP A 15 14.94 -16.04 -1.61
C ASP A 15 14.68 -15.92 -0.11
N THR A 16 15.64 -15.38 0.65
CA THR A 16 15.47 -15.16 2.09
C THR A 16 14.33 -14.19 2.39
N LEU A 17 14.25 -13.09 1.64
CA LEU A 17 13.18 -12.11 1.75
C LEU A 17 11.82 -12.68 1.33
N GLN A 18 11.79 -13.52 0.29
CA GLN A 18 10.59 -14.21 -0.15
C GLN A 18 10.10 -15.23 0.88
N ALA A 19 11.02 -16.03 1.44
CA ALA A 19 10.72 -16.98 2.51
C ALA A 19 10.13 -16.29 3.74
N ALA A 20 10.58 -15.07 4.06
CA ALA A 20 9.97 -14.27 5.11
C ALA A 20 8.51 -13.93 4.82
N LEU A 21 8.14 -13.59 3.59
CA LEU A 21 6.73 -13.37 3.20
C LEU A 21 5.92 -14.66 3.23
N ASP A 22 6.53 -15.80 2.92
CA ASP A 22 5.86 -17.09 2.87
C ASP A 22 5.36 -17.57 4.24
N VAL A 23 5.83 -16.98 5.34
CA VAL A 23 5.26 -17.19 6.69
C VAL A 23 3.75 -16.89 6.73
N PHE A 24 3.27 -15.95 5.90
CA PHE A 24 1.84 -15.64 5.80
C PHE A 24 1.04 -16.69 5.03
N ASN A 25 1.67 -17.61 4.30
CA ASN A 25 0.98 -18.76 3.70
C ASN A 25 0.78 -19.89 4.71
N GLY A 26 1.55 -19.89 5.80
CA GLY A 26 1.46 -20.86 6.89
C GLY A 26 0.29 -20.62 7.85
N PRO A 27 0.19 -21.39 8.95
CA PRO A 27 -0.79 -21.14 10.00
C PRO A 27 -0.59 -19.77 10.66
N ASN A 28 -1.61 -19.30 11.36
CA ASN A 28 -1.51 -18.07 12.15
C ASN A 28 -0.51 -18.26 13.30
N SER A 29 0.08 -17.16 13.76
CA SER A 29 0.90 -17.16 14.98
C SER A 29 0.08 -17.71 16.16
N THR A 30 0.76 -18.20 17.19
CA THR A 30 0.13 -18.65 18.44
C THR A 30 0.17 -17.59 19.53
N ARG A 31 0.99 -16.54 19.37
CA ARG A 31 1.20 -15.48 20.37
C ARG A 31 1.25 -14.11 19.71
N MET A 32 0.57 -13.15 20.34
CA MET A 32 0.66 -11.75 19.97
C MET A 32 2.01 -11.14 20.38
N PRO A 33 2.61 -10.27 19.55
CA PRO A 33 3.88 -9.65 19.85
C PRO A 33 3.74 -8.57 20.93
N GLU A 34 4.75 -8.46 21.79
CA GLU A 34 4.80 -7.47 22.85
C GLU A 34 5.24 -6.09 22.33
N GLY A 35 4.71 -5.03 22.93
CA GLY A 35 5.04 -3.64 22.56
C GLY A 35 4.17 -3.05 21.44
N GLY A 36 3.29 -3.85 20.82
CA GLY A 36 2.24 -3.38 19.91
C GLY A 36 2.78 -2.50 18.77
N ARG A 37 2.11 -1.36 18.54
CA ARG A 37 2.44 -0.42 17.45
C ARG A 37 3.78 0.31 17.67
N GLN A 38 4.16 0.59 18.92
CA GLN A 38 5.43 1.27 19.20
C GLN A 38 6.61 0.42 18.73
N ARG A 39 6.62 -0.86 19.10
CA ARG A 39 7.69 -1.76 18.70
C ARG A 39 7.70 -2.04 17.19
N LEU A 40 6.53 -2.03 16.54
CA LEU A 40 6.44 -2.06 15.07
C LEU A 40 7.12 -0.84 14.43
N ASN A 41 6.85 0.36 14.97
CA ASN A 41 7.48 1.60 14.51
C ASN A 41 9.01 1.53 14.66
N ASP A 42 9.51 1.11 15.82
CA ASP A 42 10.95 0.98 16.06
C ASP A 42 11.63 0.01 15.06
N LEU A 43 10.97 -1.10 14.71
CA LEU A 43 11.47 -2.06 13.73
C LEU A 43 11.46 -1.48 12.30
N ALA A 44 10.39 -0.77 11.94
CA ALA A 44 10.29 -0.09 10.65
C ALA A 44 11.37 0.99 10.50
N GLU A 45 11.61 1.79 11.54
CA GLU A 45 12.68 2.80 11.55
C GLU A 45 14.07 2.16 11.43
N LYS A 46 14.32 1.04 12.13
CA LYS A 46 15.57 0.27 11.96
C LYS A 46 15.75 -0.21 10.53
N HIS A 47 14.69 -0.67 9.88
CA HIS A 47 14.74 -1.12 8.48
C HIS A 47 15.02 0.05 7.53
N LYS A 48 14.35 1.20 7.70
CA LYS A 48 14.63 2.42 6.95
C LYS A 48 16.09 2.88 7.11
N GLN A 49 16.62 2.86 8.33
CA GLN A 49 18.02 3.21 8.61
C GLN A 49 19.01 2.23 7.97
N ALA A 50 18.68 0.94 7.88
CA ALA A 50 19.50 -0.04 7.16
C ALA A 50 19.50 0.26 5.65
N ALA A 51 18.33 0.54 5.08
CA ALA A 51 18.19 0.89 3.66
C ALA A 51 18.91 2.20 3.31
N ALA A 52 18.79 3.22 4.16
CA ALA A 52 19.48 4.51 3.99
C ALA A 52 21.01 4.33 4.00
N ARG A 53 21.53 3.51 4.94
CA ARG A 53 22.97 3.19 5.00
C ARG A 53 23.45 2.51 3.72
N ALA A 54 22.67 1.60 3.16
CA ALA A 54 22.98 0.94 1.90
C ALA A 54 23.09 1.92 0.73
N VAL A 55 22.12 2.83 0.61
CA VAL A 55 22.13 3.87 -0.45
C VAL A 55 23.28 4.86 -0.26
N LEU A 56 23.57 5.26 0.98
CA LEU A 56 24.66 6.19 1.27
C LEU A 56 26.03 5.59 0.94
N LEU A 57 26.24 4.30 1.22
CA LEU A 57 27.50 3.62 0.88
C LEU A 57 27.76 3.64 -0.63
N VAL A 58 26.73 3.39 -1.44
CA VAL A 58 26.86 3.40 -2.92
C VAL A 58 26.91 4.82 -3.49
N SER A 59 26.18 5.77 -2.89
CA SER A 59 26.17 7.17 -3.35
C SER A 59 27.45 7.92 -2.98
N GLY A 60 28.04 7.62 -1.81
CA GLY A 60 29.21 8.31 -1.27
C GLY A 60 30.50 8.06 -2.07
N GLY A 61 30.57 6.98 -2.86
CA GLY A 61 31.72 6.68 -3.70
C GLY A 61 31.86 7.56 -4.95
N GLY A 62 30.83 8.33 -5.33
CA GLY A 62 30.74 8.98 -6.64
C GLY A 62 30.98 10.49 -6.70
N SER A 63 31.08 11.20 -5.57
CA SER A 63 30.99 12.68 -5.55
C SER A 63 32.27 13.43 -5.15
N SER A 64 33.44 12.80 -5.17
CA SER A 64 34.73 13.44 -4.89
C SER A 64 35.27 14.29 -6.06
N SER A 65 34.43 15.10 -6.69
CA SER A 65 34.81 16.00 -7.78
C SER A 65 34.69 17.46 -7.34
N SER A 66 35.58 17.93 -6.47
CA SER A 66 36.18 19.27 -6.56
C SER A 66 37.09 19.61 -5.39
N SER A 67 38.30 20.06 -5.75
CA SER A 67 39.16 21.00 -5.02
C SER A 67 39.65 20.63 -3.61
N SER A 68 40.70 19.83 -3.52
CA SER A 68 42.03 20.33 -3.10
C SER A 68 43.05 19.18 -3.11
N ARG A 69 44.25 19.50 -3.60
CA ARG A 69 45.38 18.58 -3.78
C ARG A 69 45.79 17.98 -2.44
N GLY A 70 45.52 16.70 -2.25
CA GLY A 70 46.02 15.89 -1.14
C GLY A 70 45.30 14.55 -1.11
N GLY A 71 45.82 13.58 -1.86
CA GLY A 71 45.12 12.36 -2.25
C GLY A 71 44.43 11.59 -1.10
N VAL A 72 43.13 11.40 -1.25
CA VAL A 72 42.37 10.35 -0.56
C VAL A 72 41.54 9.67 -1.63
N GLY A 73 41.84 8.40 -1.87
CA GLY A 73 41.34 7.63 -3.01
C GLY A 73 39.82 7.61 -3.10
N SER A 74 39.33 7.55 -4.35
CA SER A 74 37.99 7.08 -4.65
C SER A 74 37.74 5.81 -3.84
N ALA A 75 36.89 5.92 -2.82
CA ALA A 75 36.60 4.84 -1.89
C ALA A 75 35.78 3.80 -2.64
N VAL A 76 36.47 2.91 -3.35
CA VAL A 76 35.88 1.70 -3.92
C VAL A 76 35.23 0.97 -2.76
N VAL A 77 33.90 0.93 -2.75
CA VAL A 77 33.12 0.20 -1.75
C VAL A 77 33.62 -1.24 -1.73
N ARG A 78 34.09 -1.69 -0.57
CA ARG A 78 34.63 -3.05 -0.47
C ARG A 78 33.47 -4.04 -0.60
N PRO A 79 33.59 -5.10 -1.41
CA PRO A 79 32.54 -6.09 -1.57
C PRO A 79 32.03 -6.68 -0.24
N GLU A 80 32.92 -6.82 0.74
CA GLU A 80 32.59 -7.30 2.08
C GLU A 80 31.74 -6.32 2.90
N GLU A 81 31.96 -5.01 2.75
CA GLU A 81 31.13 -3.99 3.40
C GLU A 81 29.72 -4.00 2.82
N LEU A 82 29.62 -4.10 1.49
CA LEU A 82 28.33 -4.19 0.80
C LEU A 82 27.55 -5.43 1.24
N ARG A 83 28.21 -6.59 1.31
CA ARG A 83 27.61 -7.85 1.81
C ARG A 83 27.11 -7.69 3.26
N GLY A 84 27.89 -7.07 4.13
CA GLY A 84 27.49 -6.81 5.51
C GLY A 84 26.24 -5.92 5.61
N ILE A 85 26.13 -4.89 4.77
CA ILE A 85 24.95 -4.03 4.75
C ILE A 85 23.72 -4.76 4.20
N ILE A 86 23.87 -5.53 3.12
CA ILE A 86 22.77 -6.32 2.54
C ILE A 86 22.24 -7.30 3.59
N SER A 87 23.12 -7.99 4.31
CA SER A 87 22.71 -8.89 5.40
C SER A 87 21.97 -8.15 6.52
N SER A 88 22.43 -6.95 6.91
CA SER A 88 21.71 -6.13 7.91
C SER A 88 20.32 -5.69 7.41
N LEU A 89 20.18 -5.42 6.12
CA LEU A 89 18.92 -5.04 5.49
C LEU A 89 17.93 -6.21 5.49
N GLU A 90 18.40 -7.41 5.12
CA GLU A 90 17.64 -8.65 5.18
C GLU A 90 17.17 -8.98 6.59
N GLN A 91 18.08 -8.98 7.57
CA GLN A 91 17.77 -9.32 8.95
C GLN A 91 16.71 -8.37 9.53
N SER A 92 16.80 -7.07 9.23
CA SER A 92 15.79 -6.10 9.68
C SER A 92 14.44 -6.30 8.98
N ALA A 93 14.42 -6.64 7.70
CA ALA A 93 13.20 -7.02 6.97
C ALA A 93 12.55 -8.28 7.54
N VAL A 94 13.32 -9.35 7.75
CA VAL A 94 12.85 -10.62 8.32
C VAL A 94 12.28 -10.38 9.73
N ALA A 95 12.97 -9.61 10.56
CA ALA A 95 12.50 -9.26 11.90
C ALA A 95 11.17 -8.49 11.86
N LEU A 96 11.05 -7.51 10.95
CA LEU A 96 9.84 -6.73 10.76
C LEU A 96 8.66 -7.60 10.31
N VAL A 97 8.86 -8.45 9.32
CA VAL A 97 7.83 -9.36 8.79
C VAL A 97 7.40 -10.39 9.84
N SER A 98 8.36 -10.98 10.55
CA SER A 98 8.07 -11.95 11.63
C SER A 98 7.28 -11.30 12.75
N TYR A 99 7.62 -10.07 13.12
CA TYR A 99 6.87 -9.30 14.12
C TYR A 99 5.44 -9.00 13.64
N CYS A 100 5.26 -8.65 12.36
CA CYS A 100 3.94 -8.45 11.76
C CYS A 100 3.10 -9.74 11.76
N HIS A 101 3.70 -10.89 11.42
CA HIS A 101 3.01 -12.18 11.46
C HIS A 101 2.52 -12.51 12.88
N GLY A 102 3.22 -12.08 13.92
CA GLY A 102 2.75 -12.20 15.31
C GLY A 102 1.34 -11.67 15.55
N PHE A 103 0.94 -10.56 14.89
CA PHE A 103 -0.42 -9.99 15.04
C PHE A 103 -1.52 -10.90 14.48
N THR A 104 -1.18 -11.98 13.76
CA THR A 104 -2.15 -12.96 13.27
C THR A 104 -2.71 -13.87 14.38
N ALA A 105 -2.13 -13.84 15.59
CA ALA A 105 -2.42 -14.83 16.64
C ALA A 105 -3.86 -14.88 17.17
N CYS A 106 -4.64 -13.83 16.96
CA CYS A 106 -6.07 -13.81 17.30
C CYS A 106 -6.88 -13.13 16.20
N ALA A 107 -6.35 -13.14 14.97
CA ALA A 107 -6.87 -12.32 13.90
C ALA A 107 -7.60 -13.13 12.84
N GLY A 108 -8.65 -12.52 12.29
CA GLY A 108 -9.38 -13.06 11.15
C GLY A 108 -8.56 -13.06 9.86
N PRO A 109 -9.06 -13.74 8.81
CA PRO A 109 -8.38 -13.84 7.52
C PRO A 109 -8.13 -12.46 6.87
N SER A 110 -9.01 -11.48 7.10
CA SER A 110 -8.87 -10.13 6.55
C SER A 110 -7.61 -9.42 7.06
N LEU A 111 -7.31 -9.49 8.38
CA LEU A 111 -6.08 -8.90 8.91
C LEU A 111 -4.84 -9.59 8.36
N LYS A 112 -4.85 -10.92 8.29
CA LYS A 112 -3.72 -11.69 7.73
C LYS A 112 -3.41 -11.29 6.29
N GLN A 113 -4.45 -11.19 5.46
CA GLN A 113 -4.30 -10.73 4.07
C GLN A 113 -3.78 -9.30 4.00
N SER A 114 -4.31 -8.40 4.84
CA SER A 114 -3.88 -7.00 4.89
C SER A 114 -2.42 -6.86 5.32
N LEU A 115 -2.00 -7.57 6.37
CA LEU A 115 -0.60 -7.59 6.84
C LEU A 115 0.34 -8.17 5.78
N LYS A 116 -0.07 -9.26 5.10
CA LYS A 116 0.71 -9.82 3.98
C LYS A 116 0.91 -8.79 2.87
N GLN A 117 -0.13 -8.05 2.49
CA GLN A 117 -0.05 -7.00 1.47
C GLN A 117 0.90 -5.87 1.91
N LEU A 118 0.77 -5.38 3.15
CA LEU A 118 1.64 -4.33 3.68
C LEU A 118 3.11 -4.80 3.79
N CYS A 119 3.35 -6.02 4.25
CA CYS A 119 4.70 -6.61 4.27
C CYS A 119 5.25 -6.78 2.85
N THR A 120 4.41 -7.16 1.88
CA THR A 120 4.83 -7.26 0.46
C THR A 120 5.25 -5.90 -0.09
N ALA A 121 4.56 -4.83 0.29
CA ALA A 121 4.90 -3.45 -0.08
C ALA A 121 6.24 -2.97 0.50
N VAL A 122 6.75 -3.60 1.57
CA VAL A 122 8.10 -3.36 2.10
C VAL A 122 9.12 -4.27 1.41
N ILE A 123 8.83 -5.57 1.33
CA ILE A 123 9.80 -6.59 0.90
C ILE A 123 10.15 -6.47 -0.58
N LYS A 124 9.17 -6.22 -1.46
CA LYS A 124 9.45 -6.12 -2.91
C LYS A 124 10.41 -4.96 -3.23
N PRO A 125 10.19 -3.73 -2.72
CA PRO A 125 11.18 -2.66 -2.84
C PRO A 125 12.54 -2.99 -2.22
N THR A 126 12.57 -3.74 -1.12
CA THR A 126 13.83 -4.17 -0.49
C THR A 126 14.59 -5.15 -1.38
N GLN A 127 13.92 -6.10 -2.03
CA GLN A 127 14.52 -6.99 -3.04
C GLN A 127 15.08 -6.17 -4.21
N GLU A 128 14.28 -5.24 -4.76
CA GLU A 128 14.72 -4.34 -5.83
C GLU A 128 15.95 -3.52 -5.40
N LEU A 129 15.97 -3.01 -4.17
CA LEU A 129 17.13 -2.28 -3.63
C LEU A 129 18.38 -3.18 -3.60
N VAL A 130 18.28 -4.40 -3.07
CA VAL A 130 19.40 -5.36 -3.02
C VAL A 130 19.93 -5.69 -4.42
N GLU A 131 19.05 -5.95 -5.38
CA GLU A 131 19.43 -6.20 -6.77
C GLU A 131 20.21 -5.02 -7.36
N GLN A 132 19.75 -3.80 -7.12
CA GLN A 132 20.38 -2.61 -7.67
C GLN A 132 21.72 -2.29 -6.99
N LEU A 133 21.84 -2.54 -5.69
CA LEU A 133 23.10 -2.43 -4.95
C LEU A 133 24.16 -3.40 -5.52
N LEU A 134 23.76 -4.61 -5.91
CA LEU A 134 24.67 -5.63 -6.42
C LEU A 134 24.96 -5.51 -7.93
N ARG A 135 24.08 -4.88 -8.71
CA ARG A 135 24.27 -4.67 -10.17
C ARG A 135 25.26 -3.54 -10.52
N ASN A 136 25.86 -2.85 -9.54
CA ASN A 136 26.87 -1.79 -9.73
C ASN A 136 26.46 -0.65 -10.69
N GLY A 137 25.16 -0.44 -10.89
CA GLY A 137 24.62 0.42 -11.95
C GLY A 137 23.98 1.70 -11.43
N GLY A 138 24.78 2.75 -11.20
CA GLY A 138 24.31 4.11 -10.96
C GLY A 138 23.68 4.37 -9.57
N THR A 139 23.59 5.66 -9.21
CA THR A 139 23.07 6.10 -7.91
C THR A 139 21.56 6.34 -7.89
N GLU A 140 20.95 6.58 -9.07
CA GLU A 140 19.54 6.96 -9.18
C GLU A 140 18.58 5.81 -8.85
N GLY A 141 18.94 4.60 -9.29
CA GLY A 141 18.15 3.43 -9.03
C GLY A 141 17.98 3.15 -7.52
N PRO A 142 19.07 2.96 -6.75
CA PRO A 142 18.99 2.66 -5.32
C PRO A 142 18.22 3.72 -4.53
N ARG A 143 18.30 5.00 -4.93
CA ARG A 143 17.52 6.09 -4.32
C ARG A 143 16.02 5.93 -4.53
N LYS A 144 15.59 5.58 -5.75
CA LYS A 144 14.19 5.31 -6.06
C LYS A 144 13.66 4.12 -5.25
N ALA A 145 14.40 3.01 -5.23
CA ALA A 145 14.02 1.82 -4.47
C ALA A 145 13.93 2.12 -2.96
N PHE A 146 14.86 2.90 -2.42
CA PHE A 146 14.80 3.37 -1.03
C PHE A 146 13.54 4.20 -0.72
N GLY A 147 13.13 5.11 -1.62
CA GLY A 147 11.88 5.86 -1.44
C GLY A 147 10.65 4.95 -1.34
N LEU A 148 10.63 3.86 -2.11
CA LEU A 148 9.58 2.85 -2.04
C LEU A 148 9.64 2.04 -0.73
N VAL A 149 10.82 1.62 -0.28
CA VAL A 149 11.01 0.96 1.03
C VAL A 149 10.50 1.85 2.16
N TRP A 150 10.83 3.15 2.11
CA TRP A 150 10.39 4.13 3.09
C TRP A 150 8.86 4.23 3.13
N GLY A 151 8.24 4.45 1.97
CA GLY A 151 6.78 4.55 1.84
C GLY A 151 6.07 3.28 2.32
N GLY A 152 6.58 2.10 1.95
CA GLY A 152 6.05 0.82 2.42
C GLY A 152 6.12 0.68 3.95
N CYS A 153 7.21 1.14 4.58
CA CYS A 153 7.34 1.14 6.04
C CYS A 153 6.33 2.08 6.71
N ASP A 154 6.13 3.29 6.17
CA ASP A 154 5.14 4.24 6.68
C ASP A 154 3.71 3.69 6.57
N GLU A 155 3.38 3.07 5.44
CA GLU A 155 2.09 2.43 5.24
C GLU A 155 1.87 1.25 6.18
N LEU A 156 2.89 0.41 6.38
CA LEU A 156 2.85 -0.71 7.32
C LEU A 156 2.59 -0.22 8.75
N VAL A 157 3.32 0.82 9.19
CA VAL A 157 3.17 1.40 10.54
C VAL A 157 1.83 2.10 10.72
N ARG A 158 1.23 2.67 9.68
CA ARG A 158 -0.13 3.27 9.71
C ARG A 158 -1.23 2.21 9.55
N GLY A 159 -0.88 1.01 9.10
CA GLY A 159 -1.79 -0.08 8.81
C GLY A 159 -2.64 -0.53 10.02
N PRO A 160 -3.76 -1.20 9.75
CA PRO A 160 -4.57 -1.84 10.79
C PRO A 160 -3.78 -2.98 11.46
N LEU A 161 -3.90 -3.09 12.80
CA LEU A 161 -3.29 -4.17 13.60
C LEU A 161 -4.34 -5.07 14.26
N ASP A 162 -5.61 -4.84 13.92
CA ASP A 162 -6.75 -5.59 14.40
C ASP A 162 -7.73 -5.83 13.24
N ASN A 163 -8.44 -6.96 13.30
CA ASN A 163 -9.33 -7.38 12.23
C ASN A 163 -10.52 -6.42 12.05
N LYS A 164 -10.98 -5.77 13.12
CA LYS A 164 -12.08 -4.80 13.07
C LYS A 164 -11.68 -3.60 12.22
N ALA A 165 -10.52 -3.00 12.45
CA ALA A 165 -9.98 -1.90 11.66
C ALA A 165 -9.80 -2.28 10.18
N CYS A 166 -9.35 -3.50 9.87
CA CYS A 166 -9.29 -3.99 8.49
C CYS A 166 -10.66 -3.99 7.81
N LEU A 167 -11.69 -4.54 8.47
CA LEU A 167 -13.03 -4.61 7.91
C LEU A 167 -13.64 -3.22 7.69
N PHE A 168 -13.45 -2.29 8.63
CA PHE A 168 -13.92 -0.91 8.46
C PHE A 168 -13.22 -0.17 7.33
N ARG A 169 -11.92 -0.42 7.14
CA ARG A 169 -11.19 0.14 5.99
C ARG A 169 -11.74 -0.41 4.67
N GLN A 170 -11.91 -1.72 4.56
CA GLN A 170 -12.50 -2.34 3.37
C GLN A 170 -13.90 -1.82 3.09
N LEU A 171 -14.74 -1.67 4.12
CA LEU A 171 -16.06 -1.08 3.97
C LEU A 171 -16.00 0.37 3.48
N ALA A 172 -15.07 1.17 3.99
CA ALA A 172 -14.86 2.55 3.54
C ALA A 172 -14.44 2.60 2.06
N ASP A 173 -13.57 1.68 1.63
CA ASP A 173 -13.14 1.58 0.22
C ASP A 173 -14.34 1.24 -0.69
N VAL A 174 -15.21 0.30 -0.29
CA VAL A 174 -16.45 -0.02 -1.03
C VAL A 174 -17.39 1.18 -1.09
N MET A 175 -17.58 1.90 0.01
CA MET A 175 -18.42 3.10 0.03
C MET A 175 -17.87 4.19 -0.89
N GLN A 176 -16.55 4.35 -0.98
CA GLN A 176 -15.92 5.30 -1.87
C GLN A 176 -16.09 4.89 -3.34
N ALA A 177 -15.98 3.61 -3.66
CA ALA A 177 -16.25 3.09 -5.01
C ALA A 177 -17.71 3.34 -5.43
N ILE A 178 -18.68 3.10 -4.54
CA ILE A 178 -20.11 3.37 -4.81
C ILE A 178 -20.34 4.87 -5.06
N LYS A 179 -19.73 5.75 -4.26
CA LYS A 179 -19.82 7.20 -4.47
C LYS A 179 -19.21 7.62 -5.81
N GLY A 180 -18.08 7.02 -6.20
CA GLY A 180 -17.46 7.23 -7.50
C GLY A 180 -18.39 6.83 -8.65
N ALA A 181 -18.90 5.59 -8.61
CA ALA A 181 -19.82 5.09 -9.64
C ALA A 181 -21.12 5.91 -9.74
N LYS A 182 -21.67 6.36 -8.61
CA LYS A 182 -22.83 7.27 -8.60
C LYS A 182 -22.51 8.58 -9.31
N LYS A 183 -21.35 9.19 -9.01
CA LYS A 183 -20.91 10.45 -9.63
C LYS A 183 -20.72 10.28 -11.14
N GLU A 184 -20.09 9.19 -11.57
CA GLU A 184 -19.93 8.86 -13.00
C GLU A 184 -21.29 8.67 -13.69
N LEU A 185 -22.25 7.99 -13.05
CA LEU A 185 -23.60 7.82 -13.58
C LEU A 185 -24.33 9.16 -13.71
N ASP A 186 -24.23 10.02 -12.69
CA ASP A 186 -24.83 11.35 -12.70
C ASP A 186 -24.25 12.19 -13.86
N GLU A 187 -22.92 12.17 -14.05
CA GLU A 187 -22.21 12.86 -15.15
C GLU A 187 -22.64 12.32 -16.54
N LEU A 188 -22.81 11.00 -16.70
CA LEU A 188 -23.32 10.40 -17.93
C LEU A 188 -24.79 10.77 -18.20
N CYS A 189 -25.63 10.84 -17.16
CA CYS A 189 -27.02 11.26 -17.29
C CYS A 189 -27.10 12.75 -17.71
N GLU A 190 -26.24 13.60 -17.17
CA GLU A 190 -26.15 15.00 -17.55
C GLU A 190 -25.67 15.16 -19.00
N ALA A 191 -24.62 14.45 -19.41
CA ALA A 191 -24.12 14.45 -20.78
C ALA A 191 -25.17 13.98 -21.79
N SER A 192 -25.89 12.88 -21.49
CA SER A 192 -26.95 12.36 -22.36
C SER A 192 -28.12 13.33 -22.52
N ARG A 193 -28.51 14.05 -21.46
CA ARG A 193 -29.55 15.09 -21.54
C ARG A 193 -29.15 16.24 -22.46
N GLN A 194 -27.88 16.65 -22.42
CA GLN A 194 -27.34 17.69 -23.29
C GLN A 194 -27.30 17.25 -24.76
N GLU A 195 -26.89 16.00 -25.04
CA GLU A 195 -26.82 15.46 -26.41
C GLU A 195 -28.20 15.32 -27.07
N LEU A 196 -29.22 14.93 -26.31
CA LEU A 196 -30.58 14.75 -26.83
C LEU A 196 -31.30 16.08 -27.13
N GLY A 197 -30.65 17.23 -26.89
CA GLY A 197 -31.26 18.53 -27.11
C GLY A 197 -32.54 18.72 -26.30
N ILE A 198 -32.66 18.00 -25.17
CA ILE A 198 -33.65 18.30 -24.13
C ILE A 198 -33.13 19.52 -23.37
N ASP A 199 -32.86 20.60 -24.11
CA ASP A 199 -32.68 21.91 -23.55
C ASP A 199 -34.01 22.27 -22.89
N ALA A 200 -33.91 22.61 -21.61
CA ALA A 200 -34.99 22.92 -20.68
C ALA A 200 -35.85 24.12 -21.12
N ARG A 201 -36.51 24.03 -22.29
CA ARG A 201 -37.47 25.02 -22.78
C ARG A 201 -38.88 24.82 -22.21
N ALA A 202 -39.02 23.96 -21.20
CA ALA A 202 -40.30 23.58 -20.59
C ALA A 202 -40.41 23.87 -19.08
N GLU A 203 -39.60 24.78 -18.51
CA GLU A 203 -39.73 25.21 -17.11
C GLU A 203 -39.97 26.73 -16.93
N THR A 204 -40.68 27.37 -17.87
CA THR A 204 -41.17 28.76 -17.69
C THR A 204 -42.68 28.89 -17.50
N ALA A 205 -43.42 27.79 -17.26
CA ALA A 205 -44.86 27.86 -17.05
C ALA A 205 -45.33 27.00 -15.87
N THR A 206 -45.10 27.46 -14.63
CA THR A 206 -46.02 27.36 -13.47
C THR A 206 -45.36 27.85 -12.16
N ALA A 207 -44.81 29.06 -12.17
CA ALA A 207 -44.52 29.80 -10.94
C ALA A 207 -45.78 30.54 -10.47
N ALA A 208 -46.71 29.85 -9.80
CA ALA A 208 -47.76 30.49 -9.00
C ALA A 208 -48.53 29.47 -8.14
N HIS A 209 -47.98 29.00 -7.01
CA HIS A 209 -48.73 28.94 -5.75
C HIS A 209 -47.90 28.45 -4.56
N GLY A 210 -47.94 29.20 -3.46
CA GLY A 210 -47.98 28.58 -2.12
C GLY A 210 -46.68 28.53 -1.32
N SER A 211 -46.14 29.70 -0.97
CA SER A 211 -45.23 29.83 0.16
C SER A 211 -45.99 29.63 1.47
N CYS A 212 -45.61 28.61 2.25
CA CYS A 212 -45.92 28.53 3.68
C CYS A 212 -44.67 28.17 4.47
N ASN A 213 -44.11 29.20 5.11
CA ASN A 213 -43.08 29.12 6.14
C ASN A 213 -43.52 28.23 7.30
N GLY A 214 -42.71 27.22 7.64
CA GLY A 214 -42.81 26.42 8.85
C GLY A 214 -41.44 26.26 9.49
N ASN A 215 -41.20 27.06 10.52
CA ASN A 215 -39.96 27.19 11.27
C ASN A 215 -39.85 26.08 12.36
N GLY A 216 -38.64 25.58 12.61
CA GLY A 216 -38.23 24.85 13.82
C GLY A 216 -38.06 23.33 13.65
N ILE A 217 -37.22 22.61 14.40
CA ILE A 217 -36.33 22.92 15.53
C ILE A 217 -35.50 21.63 15.77
N HIS A 218 -34.24 21.77 16.22
CA HIS A 218 -33.44 20.81 17.01
C HIS A 218 -32.84 19.50 16.43
N ASN A 219 -31.49 19.47 16.44
CA ASN A 219 -30.56 18.51 17.05
C ASN A 219 -30.93 17.02 17.21
N GLY A 220 -30.01 16.14 16.76
CA GLY A 220 -29.92 14.76 17.24
C GLY A 220 -28.77 13.97 16.65
N ILE A 221 -27.61 13.99 17.33
CA ILE A 221 -26.50 13.05 17.13
C ILE A 221 -26.90 11.68 17.70
N GLY A 222 -26.78 10.62 16.90
CA GLY A 222 -26.97 9.21 17.27
C GLY A 222 -27.51 8.44 16.06
N GLY A 223 -26.79 7.57 15.36
CA GLY A 223 -25.91 6.53 15.88
C GLY A 223 -26.71 5.25 16.11
N THR A 224 -27.21 4.60 15.05
CA THR A 224 -27.55 3.16 14.98
C THR A 224 -28.11 2.78 13.61
N GLY A 225 -27.63 1.67 13.05
CA GLY A 225 -28.43 0.82 12.16
C GLY A 225 -28.31 1.07 10.66
N VAL A 226 -27.20 0.67 10.04
CA VAL A 226 -27.19 0.33 8.61
C VAL A 226 -26.65 -1.09 8.47
N ALA A 227 -27.47 -2.05 8.90
CA ALA A 227 -27.36 -3.42 8.40
C ALA A 227 -27.97 -3.42 6.99
N VAL A 228 -27.22 -2.91 6.01
CA VAL A 228 -27.57 -3.10 4.60
C VAL A 228 -26.84 -4.36 4.15
N THR A 229 -27.64 -5.41 4.03
CA THR A 229 -27.32 -6.72 3.48
C THR A 229 -26.63 -6.58 2.13
N ALA A 230 -25.33 -6.89 2.08
CA ALA A 230 -24.54 -7.01 0.86
C ALA A 230 -25.14 -8.00 -0.17
N ALA A 231 -26.11 -8.82 0.22
CA ALA A 231 -26.86 -9.71 -0.66
C ALA A 231 -27.68 -8.97 -1.74
N ALA A 232 -28.25 -7.79 -1.43
CA ALA A 232 -29.12 -7.08 -2.38
C ALA A 232 -28.36 -6.46 -3.56
N VAL A 233 -27.08 -6.10 -3.36
CA VAL A 233 -26.23 -5.56 -4.43
C VAL A 233 -25.72 -6.68 -5.35
N ALA A 234 -25.47 -7.87 -4.80
CA ALA A 234 -25.08 -9.03 -5.61
C ALA A 234 -26.23 -9.52 -6.51
N GLU A 235 -27.47 -9.53 -6.02
CA GLU A 235 -28.65 -9.90 -6.84
C GLU A 235 -28.94 -8.87 -7.94
N GLY A 236 -28.75 -7.58 -7.67
CA GLY A 236 -28.97 -6.52 -8.68
C GLY A 236 -28.01 -6.61 -9.87
N VAL A 237 -26.73 -6.92 -9.62
CA VAL A 237 -25.72 -7.01 -10.70
C VAL A 237 -25.88 -8.30 -11.52
N ALA A 238 -26.30 -9.40 -10.89
CA ALA A 238 -26.60 -10.64 -11.60
C ALA A 238 -27.83 -10.50 -12.52
N ALA A 239 -28.90 -9.86 -12.04
CA ALA A 239 -30.11 -9.61 -12.84
C ALA A 239 -29.84 -8.68 -14.03
N GLN A 240 -28.95 -7.68 -13.86
CA GLN A 240 -28.59 -6.76 -14.94
C GLN A 240 -27.68 -7.43 -16.00
N ALA A 241 -26.84 -8.39 -15.60
CA ALA A 241 -26.03 -9.19 -16.53
C ALA A 241 -26.88 -10.16 -17.37
N GLU A 242 -27.87 -10.84 -16.75
CA GLU A 242 -28.82 -11.69 -17.50
C GLU A 242 -29.70 -10.88 -18.46
N TYR A 243 -30.15 -9.69 -18.05
CA TYR A 243 -30.96 -8.82 -18.91
C TYR A 243 -30.20 -8.34 -20.15
N LEU A 244 -28.89 -8.06 -20.03
CA LEU A 244 -28.06 -7.65 -21.16
C LEU A 244 -27.75 -8.82 -22.12
N LEU A 245 -27.60 -10.04 -21.60
CA LEU A 245 -27.42 -11.24 -22.43
C LEU A 245 -28.71 -11.61 -23.18
N ALA A 246 -29.89 -11.41 -22.59
CA ALA A 246 -31.17 -11.72 -23.23
C ALA A 246 -31.55 -10.76 -24.38
N ARG A 247 -30.92 -9.59 -24.47
CA ARG A 247 -31.26 -8.55 -25.45
C ARG A 247 -30.28 -8.43 -26.62
N GLY A 248 -29.17 -9.19 -26.57
CA GLY A 248 -28.11 -9.19 -27.57
C GLY A 248 -28.04 -10.44 -28.46
N GLY A 249 -29.08 -11.28 -28.45
CA GLY A 249 -29.20 -12.49 -29.29
C GLY A 249 -30.28 -12.36 -30.36
#